data_AF-A0A958XNA4-F1
#
_entry.id   AF-A0A958XNA4-F1
#
_cell.length_a   1.000
_cell.length_b   1.000
_cell.length_c   1.000
_cell.angle_alpha   90.00
_cell.angle_beta   90.00
_cell.angle_gamma   90.00
#
_symmetry.space_group_name_H-M   'P 1'
#
loop_
_entity.id
_entity.type
_entity.pdbx_description
1 polymer ?
#
loop_
_entity_poly.entity_id
_entity_poly.type
_entity_poly.pdbx_seq_one_letter_code
_entity_poly.pdbx_strand_id
1 'polypeptide(L)' 'KPNTVAIIEKIRAYRAETKHPVYFSLDAGPNIHLLYPGSIITDIRGWIEQDLKQHCVDNWYIQDWVGEGPEEI' A
#
# COMPACT_ATOMS: atom_id res chain seq x y z
N LYS A 1 -12.54 7.27 13.27
CA LYS A 1 -11.49 6.22 13.40
C LYS A 1 -10.20 6.79 12.82
N PRO A 2 -9.02 6.61 13.44
CA PRO A 2 -7.76 7.11 12.87
C PRO A 2 -7.52 6.51 11.47
N ASN A 3 -7.09 7.32 10.51
CA ASN A 3 -6.95 6.93 9.11
C ASN A 3 -6.02 5.72 8.92
N THR A 4 -4.89 5.68 9.64
CA THR A 4 -3.95 4.55 9.64
C THR A 4 -4.64 3.23 10.01
N VAL A 5 -5.48 3.23 11.06
CA VAL A 5 -6.20 2.02 11.49
C VAL A 5 -7.24 1.60 10.44
N ALA A 6 -7.93 2.57 9.82
CA ALA A 6 -8.88 2.28 8.74
C ALA A 6 -8.21 1.65 7.52
N ILE A 7 -7.02 2.14 7.12
CA ILE A 7 -6.25 1.55 6.02
C ILE A 7 -5.80 0.12 6.36
N ILE A 8 -5.30 -0.14 7.58
CA ILE A 8 -4.88 -1.48 8.00
C ILE A 8 -6.03 -2.49 7.89
N GLU A 9 -7.24 -2.10 8.30
CA GLU A 9 -8.41 -2.97 8.20
C GLU A 9 -8.84 -3.20 6.76
N LYS A 10 -8.82 -2.17 5.91
CA LYS A 10 -9.07 -2.32 4.48
C LYS A 10 -8.08 -3.28 3.82
N ILE A 11 -6.78 -3.19 4.15
CA ILE A 11 -5.76 -4.12 3.65
C ILE A 11 -6.06 -5.57 4.08
N ARG A 12 -6.42 -5.78 5.35
CA ARG A 12 -6.78 -7.11 5.86
C ARG A 12 -8.02 -7.68 5.15
N ALA A 13 -9.05 -6.85 4.95
CA ALA A 13 -10.28 -7.24 4.27
C ALA A 13 -10.00 -7.60 2.80
N TYR A 14 -9.31 -6.72 2.06
CA TYR A 14 -8.96 -6.95 0.66
C TYR A 14 -8.15 -8.24 0.47
N ARG A 15 -7.14 -8.48 1.31
CA ARG A 15 -6.37 -9.73 1.29
C ARG A 15 -7.24 -10.96 1.60
N ALA A 16 -8.17 -10.85 2.56
CA ALA A 16 -9.06 -11.96 2.91
C ALA A 16 -10.03 -12.31 1.78
N GLU A 17 -10.53 -11.32 1.06
CA GLU A 17 -11.48 -11.48 -0.05
C GLU A 17 -10.80 -11.97 -1.33
N THR A 18 -9.78 -11.25 -1.79
CA THR A 18 -9.12 -11.50 -3.10
C THR A 18 -8.08 -12.60 -3.06
N LYS A 19 -7.58 -12.93 -1.86
CA LYS A 19 -6.39 -13.77 -1.65
C LYS A 19 -5.11 -13.20 -2.26
N HIS A 20 -5.11 -11.95 -2.71
CA HIS A 20 -3.92 -11.30 -3.22
C HIS A 20 -2.85 -11.17 -2.12
N PRO A 21 -1.57 -11.43 -2.44
CA PRO A 21 -0.45 -11.30 -1.51
C PRO A 21 -0.09 -9.82 -1.29
N VAL A 22 -0.99 -9.06 -0.65
CA VAL A 22 -0.76 -7.68 -0.22
C VAL A 22 -0.54 -7.61 1.29
N TYR A 23 0.51 -6.88 1.68
CA TYR A 23 0.98 -6.76 3.06
C TYR A 23 1.33 -5.31 3.36
N PHE A 24 1.63 -5.02 4.62
CA PHE A 24 2.04 -3.67 5.02
C PHE A 24 3.08 -3.69 6.13
N SER A 25 3.86 -2.60 6.19
CA SER A 25 4.71 -2.24 7.32
C SER A 25 4.35 -0.84 7.84
N LEU A 26 4.68 -0.57 9.11
CA LEU A 26 4.70 0.76 9.71
C LEU A 26 6.06 1.00 10.34
N ASP A 27 6.66 2.13 10.01
CA ASP A 27 7.89 2.60 10.65
C ASP A 27 7.55 3.52 11.84
N ALA A 28 8.49 4.34 12.31
CA ALA A 28 8.30 5.30 13.40
C ALA A 28 7.42 6.51 13.00
N GLY A 29 6.20 6.26 12.50
CA GLY A 29 5.25 7.25 12.05
C GLY A 29 3.91 6.64 11.60
N PRO A 30 2.93 7.46 11.19
CA PRO A 30 1.60 6.99 10.80
C PRO A 30 1.53 6.43 9.37
N ASN A 31 2.62 6.54 8.60
CA ASN A 31 2.68 6.17 7.19
C ASN A 31 2.71 4.65 7.02
N ILE A 32 1.95 4.17 6.05
CA ILE A 32 1.84 2.75 5.73
C ILE A 32 2.62 2.47 4.46
N HIS A 33 3.53 1.51 4.53
CA HIS A 33 4.22 0.99 3.35
C HIS A 33 3.47 -0.24 2.87
N LEU A 34 2.88 -0.16 1.67
CA LEU A 34 2.12 -1.26 1.08
C LEU A 34 3.03 -2.11 0.19
N LEU A 35 3.10 -3.41 0.48
CA LEU A 35 3.98 -4.36 -0.20
C LEU A 35 3.14 -5.38 -0.98
N TYR A 36 3.45 -5.55 -2.26
CA TYR A 36 2.76 -6.48 -3.15
C TYR A 36 3.65 -6.82 -4.36
N PRO A 37 3.48 -8.01 -4.98
CA PRO A 37 4.24 -8.36 -6.18
C PRO A 37 3.74 -7.56 -7.39
N GLY A 38 4.65 -7.26 -8.32
CA GLY A 38 4.33 -6.52 -9.55
C GLY A 38 3.27 -7.19 -10.43
N SER A 39 3.07 -8.51 -10.30
CA SER A 39 2.05 -9.27 -11.05
C SER A 39 0.61 -8.84 -10.74
N ILE A 40 0.35 -8.21 -9.59
CA ILE A 40 -0.99 -7.75 -9.18
C ILE A 40 -1.11 -6.22 -9.17
N ILE A 41 -0.19 -5.51 -9.81
CA ILE A 41 -0.10 -4.04 -9.75
C ILE A 41 -1.35 -3.34 -10.26
N THR A 42 -1.97 -3.85 -11.33
CA THR A 42 -3.18 -3.25 -11.92
C THR A 42 -4.34 -3.26 -10.94
N ASP A 43 -4.59 -4.41 -10.30
CA ASP A 43 -5.68 -4.57 -9.33
C ASP A 43 -5.42 -3.74 -8.08
N ILE A 44 -4.19 -3.78 -7.55
CA ILE A 44 -3.81 -3.02 -6.36
C ILE A 44 -3.90 -1.51 -6.60
N ARG A 45 -3.46 -1.01 -7.75
CA ARG A 45 -3.55 0.43 -8.06
C ARG A 45 -5.00 0.90 -8.19
N GLY A 46 -5.86 0.12 -8.86
CA GLY A 46 -7.28 0.41 -8.94
C GLY A 46 -7.93 0.49 -7.54
N TRP A 47 -7.60 -0.47 -6.69
CA TRP A 47 -8.07 -0.51 -5.31
C TRP A 47 -7.53 0.65 -4.45
N ILE A 48 -6.24 1.02 -4.56
CA ILE A 48 -5.68 2.16 -3.83
C ILE A 48 -6.46 3.44 -4.15
N GLU A 49 -6.68 3.72 -5.43
CA GLU A 49 -7.37 4.91 -5.91
C GLU A 49 -8.82 4.98 -5.41
N GLN A 50 -9.52 3.85 -5.37
CA GLN A 50 -10.92 3.77 -4.96
C GLN A 50 -11.10 3.78 -3.43
N ASP A 51 -10.26 3.06 -2.70
CA ASP A 51 -10.51 2.71 -1.30
C ASP A 51 -9.54 3.33 -0.29
N LEU A 52 -8.27 3.50 -0.65
CA LEU A 52 -7.23 3.92 0.31
C LEU A 52 -6.91 5.40 0.21
N LYS A 53 -6.90 5.96 -1.00
CA LYS A 53 -6.41 7.31 -1.30
C LYS A 53 -7.09 8.40 -0.47
N GLN A 54 -8.40 8.28 -0.24
CA GLN A 54 -9.19 9.19 0.58
C GLN A 54 -8.73 9.31 2.05
N HIS A 55 -7.93 8.36 2.53
CA HIS A 55 -7.40 8.36 3.89
C HIS A 55 -6.02 9.02 3.99
N CYS A 56 -5.38 9.31 2.86
CA CYS A 56 -4.10 10.00 2.79
C CYS A 56 -4.27 11.51 2.87
N VAL A 57 -3.26 12.20 3.42
CA VAL A 57 -3.20 13.66 3.35
C VAL A 57 -3.13 14.09 1.88
N ASP A 58 -3.95 15.07 1.51
CA ASP A 58 -4.10 15.58 0.14
C ASP A 58 -4.37 14.50 -0.92
N ASN A 59 -4.96 13.37 -0.51
CA ASN A 59 -5.20 12.22 -1.39
C ASN A 59 -3.93 11.74 -2.10
N TRP A 60 -2.76 11.90 -1.47
CA TRP A 60 -1.46 11.66 -2.09
C TRP A 60 -0.77 10.43 -1.52
N TYR A 61 -0.06 9.70 -2.38
CA TYR A 61 0.75 8.55 -2.02
C TYR A 61 1.91 8.40 -3.00
N ILE A 62 2.96 7.69 -2.56
CA ILE A 62 4.15 7.42 -3.37
C ILE A 62 3.97 6.08 -4.08
N GLN A 63 4.22 6.07 -5.39
CA GLN A 63 4.33 4.85 -6.18
C GLN A 63 5.80 4.51 -6.33
N ASP A 64 6.24 3.42 -5.71
CA ASP A 64 7.64 2.99 -5.69
C ASP A 64 7.78 1.54 -6.17
N TRP A 65 9.00 1.16 -6.56
CA TRP A 65 9.36 -0.20 -6.96
C TRP A 65 10.80 -0.53 -6.54
N VAL A 66 11.12 -1.82 -6.53
CA VAL A 66 12.49 -2.27 -6.24
C VAL A 66 13.44 -1.76 -7.33
N GLY A 67 14.43 -0.96 -6.93
CA GLY A 67 15.49 -0.45 -7.82
C GLY A 67 16.59 -1.48 -8.10
N GLU A 68 17.61 -1.06 -8.85
CA GLU A 68 18.72 -1.94 -9.29
C GLU A 68 19.74 -2.26 -8.19
N GLY A 69 19.60 -1.63 -7.02
CA GLY A 69 20.54 -1.76 -5.91
C GLY A 69 21.66 -0.71 -5.97
N PRO A 70 22.64 -0.80 -5.06
CA PRO A 70 23.76 0.13 -5.03
C PRO A 70 24.70 -0.09 -6.22
N GLU A 71 25.15 1.01 -6.84
CA GLU A 71 26.25 1.01 -7.82
C GLU A 71 27.57 1.26 -7.10
N GLU A 72 28.60 0.46 -7.41
CA GLU A 72 29.97 0.75 -7.01
C GLU A 72 30.55 1.79 -7.97
N ILE A 73 30.98 2.93 -7.42
CA ILE A 73 31.49 4.10 -8.16
C ILE A 73 33.01 4.16 -8.07
#